data_AF-A0A0M9VQY5-F1
#
_entry.id   AF-A0A0M9VQY5-F1
#
_cell.length_a   1.000
_cell.length_b   1.000
_cell.length_c   1.000
_cell.angle_alpha   90.00
_cell.angle_beta   90.00
_cell.angle_gamma   90.00
#
_symmetry.space_group_name_H-M   'P 1'
#
loop_
_entity.id
_entity.type
_entity.pdbx_description
1 polymer ?
#
loop_
_entity_poly.entity_id
_entity_poly.type
_entity_poly.pdbx_seq_one_letter_code
_entity_poly.pdbx_strand_id
1 'polypeptide(L)'
;MSSVTAAEFLRAQALRGANLDPDPRGVDYSLFESQSDEYAQQKDLVAATVSSLPAPVASMQRAIHRGDYAAALKLFGQLQELETHLDTPLAEYASMARWCVASGAVKEALTFLARTPLASEAPRRTHHDVTQTLAWLVRSGDIPTMQRAILLAAEREYIHSIPSALLALYQGAFGGTTEAAPYWCVIAAALQRAGIDTVTLSHLFQRVVQAQIRARYPPMHEGMPSTSRHPHAFFPWDATTSALARGEAVTRRQKMTKHDQMRFHYYERAKDTVRMRSVLLGALRRNTLPPVELVATLLCATLSHTHILMPASDAQPAYRVSTGAFLRPLRRRLQPCHGLWETATLRALEKSGDWQAALRLWQLRFEPLPGIRESSMEELLSVPHTYAPTSSYGAAVARNSARRPTMQRDVRPRIVPTPYACATALRAMVRGYGPQGKALGALYSDILKAMVPGGPTATAACFEAFIAMASRVDAKRFLSQNAQRQHTSQLPTMWSMLADMRAMGTIPRATTWTLFLQALLRDPTRAHWRMALRLLRHMTSTVPTPSATPSSPATWPRATRGTYTGLLHVLQRRRPTARTRRQHRVICKMQQRDEDTTDRPNE
;
A
#
# COMPACT_ATOMS: atom_id res chain seq x y z
N MET A 1 -11.63 -52.27 51.24
CA MET A 1 -10.83 -52.59 50.04
C MET A 1 -11.75 -52.54 48.84
N SER A 2 -11.82 -51.39 48.16
CA SER A 2 -12.63 -51.21 46.95
C SER A 2 -11.87 -51.78 45.75
N SER A 3 -12.46 -52.74 45.05
CA SER A 3 -11.91 -53.35 43.84
C SER A 3 -11.83 -52.30 42.74
N VAL A 4 -10.61 -51.86 42.41
CA VAL A 4 -10.34 -50.98 41.27
C VAL A 4 -10.81 -51.70 40.01
N THR A 5 -11.66 -51.05 39.23
CA THR A 5 -12.18 -51.62 37.99
C THR A 5 -11.07 -51.66 36.92
N ALA A 6 -11.12 -52.63 35.99
CA ALA A 6 -10.12 -52.75 34.93
C ALA A 6 -9.96 -51.45 34.10
N ALA A 7 -11.03 -50.66 33.97
CA ALA A 7 -11.01 -49.36 33.31
C ALA A 7 -10.25 -48.28 34.11
N GLU A 8 -10.33 -48.30 35.44
CA GLU A 8 -9.55 -47.42 36.31
C GLU A 8 -8.08 -47.81 36.34
N PHE A 9 -7.80 -49.12 36.30
CA PHE A 9 -6.45 -49.65 36.17
C PHE A 9 -5.79 -49.21 34.84
N LEU A 10 -6.50 -49.34 33.72
CA LEU A 10 -6.01 -48.92 32.40
C LEU A 10 -5.84 -47.39 32.29
N ARG A 11 -6.71 -46.59 32.94
CA ARG A 11 -6.53 -45.13 33.03
C ARG A 11 -5.31 -44.75 33.87
N ALA A 12 -5.08 -45.45 34.99
CA ALA A 12 -3.89 -45.26 35.80
C ALA A 12 -2.60 -45.67 35.04
N GLN A 13 -2.69 -46.71 34.20
CA GLN A 13 -1.59 -47.20 33.36
C GLN A 13 -1.27 -46.21 32.22
N ALA A 14 -2.28 -45.61 31.58
CA ALA A 14 -2.09 -44.58 30.56
C ALA A 14 -1.47 -43.28 31.12
N LEU A 15 -1.78 -42.94 32.37
CA LEU A 15 -1.17 -41.80 33.08
C LEU A 15 0.30 -42.04 33.50
N ARG A 16 0.78 -43.29 33.49
CA ARG A 16 2.14 -43.67 33.92
C ARG A 16 3.18 -43.70 32.81
N GLY A 17 2.79 -43.55 31.54
CA GLY A 17 3.72 -43.53 30.40
C GLY A 17 4.31 -44.91 30.04
N ALA A 18 4.56 -45.14 28.75
CA ALA A 18 4.86 -46.45 28.17
C ALA A 18 6.23 -47.06 28.51
N ASN A 19 6.99 -46.52 29.48
CA ASN A 19 8.31 -47.04 29.87
C ASN A 19 8.31 -47.78 31.22
N LEU A 20 7.14 -47.98 31.84
CA LEU A 20 6.98 -48.90 32.97
C LEU A 20 6.22 -50.13 32.48
N ASP A 21 6.80 -50.87 31.53
CA ASP A 21 6.49 -52.29 31.46
C ASP A 21 6.88 -52.86 32.83
N PRO A 22 5.97 -53.52 33.55
CA PRO A 22 6.34 -54.16 34.80
C PRO A 22 7.48 -55.13 34.47
N ASP A 23 8.61 -54.97 35.14
CA ASP A 23 9.66 -55.99 35.18
C ASP A 23 8.93 -57.33 35.39
N PRO A 24 9.18 -58.39 34.58
CA PRO A 24 8.47 -59.67 34.68
C PRO A 24 8.51 -60.31 36.08
N ARG A 25 9.30 -59.74 37.01
CA ARG A 25 9.41 -60.11 38.42
C ARG A 25 8.50 -59.31 39.37
N GLY A 26 7.75 -58.32 38.88
CA GLY A 26 6.77 -57.55 39.66
C GLY A 26 7.37 -56.54 40.65
N VAL A 27 8.63 -56.12 40.44
CA VAL A 27 9.32 -55.17 41.33
C VAL A 27 9.04 -53.73 40.89
N ASP A 28 8.48 -52.93 41.80
CA ASP A 28 8.25 -51.49 41.59
C ASP A 28 9.49 -50.69 41.97
N TYR A 29 10.35 -50.40 40.97
CA TYR A 29 11.58 -49.63 41.17
C TYR A 29 11.31 -48.17 41.59
N SER A 30 10.08 -47.67 41.48
CA SER A 30 9.71 -46.33 41.97
C SER A 30 9.76 -46.20 43.50
N LEU A 31 9.87 -47.31 44.24
CA LEU A 31 10.11 -47.33 45.69
C LEU A 31 11.58 -47.15 46.07
N PHE A 32 12.52 -47.38 45.16
CA PHE A 32 13.95 -47.42 45.45
C PHE A 32 14.72 -46.21 44.90
N GLU A 33 14.14 -45.49 43.94
CA GLU A 33 14.72 -44.26 43.40
C GLU A 33 13.74 -43.10 43.56
N SER A 34 14.18 -42.03 44.22
CA SER A 34 13.43 -40.77 44.22
C SER A 34 13.34 -40.26 42.78
N GLN A 35 12.13 -39.96 42.30
CA GLN A 35 11.90 -39.38 40.98
C GLN A 35 12.88 -38.23 40.75
N SER A 36 13.71 -38.34 39.70
CA SER A 36 14.62 -37.25 39.36
C SER A 36 13.83 -36.00 39.01
N ASP A 37 14.32 -34.83 39.41
CA ASP A 37 13.67 -33.55 39.13
C ASP A 37 13.45 -33.33 37.62
N GLU A 38 14.34 -33.88 36.79
CA GLU A 38 14.22 -33.90 35.34
C GLU A 38 13.02 -34.71 34.85
N TYR A 39 12.78 -35.89 35.44
CA TYR A 39 11.64 -36.74 35.09
C TYR A 39 10.32 -36.15 35.60
N ALA A 40 10.30 -35.54 36.78
CA ALA A 40 9.13 -34.82 37.29
C ALA A 40 8.76 -33.64 36.39
N GLN A 41 9.74 -32.84 35.95
CA GLN A 41 9.54 -31.77 34.98
C GLN A 41 9.02 -32.29 33.64
N GLN A 42 9.55 -33.42 33.15
CA GLN A 42 9.13 -34.02 31.89
C GLN A 42 7.73 -34.62 31.97
N LYS A 43 7.37 -35.23 33.10
CA LYS A 43 6.02 -35.72 33.39
C LYS A 43 5.02 -34.58 33.47
N ASP A 44 5.35 -33.48 34.13
CA ASP A 44 4.49 -32.29 34.20
C ASP A 44 4.33 -31.61 32.82
N LEU A 45 5.39 -31.58 32.01
CA LEU A 45 5.36 -31.10 30.62
C LEU A 45 4.51 -32.00 29.71
N VAL A 46 4.55 -33.32 29.88
CA VAL A 46 3.83 -34.30 29.06
C VAL A 46 2.38 -34.50 29.52
N ALA A 47 2.12 -34.51 30.83
CA ALA A 47 0.78 -34.61 31.41
C ALA A 47 -0.08 -33.38 31.11
N ALA A 48 0.53 -32.20 30.96
CA ALA A 48 -0.14 -31.00 30.46
C ALA A 48 -0.58 -31.10 28.97
N THR A 49 -0.17 -32.15 28.25
CA THR A 49 -0.43 -32.35 26.81
C THR A 49 -1.23 -33.61 26.49
N VAL A 50 -2.12 -34.07 27.38
CA VAL A 50 -3.13 -35.05 26.97
C VAL A 50 -4.14 -34.34 26.08
N SER A 51 -3.87 -34.38 24.77
CA SER A 51 -4.75 -33.82 23.74
C SER A 51 -6.11 -34.53 23.78
N SER A 52 -7.19 -33.77 23.90
CA SER A 52 -8.57 -34.27 23.82
C SER A 52 -8.97 -34.73 22.40
N LEU A 53 -8.10 -34.50 21.41
CA LEU A 53 -8.32 -34.91 20.02
C LEU A 53 -8.09 -36.42 19.83
N PRO A 54 -8.86 -37.08 18.94
CA PRO A 54 -8.61 -38.47 18.55
C PRO A 54 -7.16 -38.69 18.11
N ALA A 55 -6.59 -39.86 18.42
CA ALA A 55 -5.18 -40.17 18.14
C ALA A 55 -4.74 -39.94 16.67
N PRO A 56 -5.56 -40.27 15.63
CA PRO A 56 -5.22 -39.96 14.24
C PRO A 56 -5.14 -38.44 13.97
N VAL A 57 -6.10 -37.69 14.51
CA VAL A 57 -6.21 -36.23 14.38
C VAL A 57 -5.07 -35.51 15.13
N ALA A 58 -4.72 -35.98 16.33
CA ALA A 58 -3.59 -35.49 17.10
C ALA A 58 -2.24 -35.78 16.41
N SER A 59 -2.15 -36.90 15.68
CA SER A 59 -0.95 -37.25 14.90
C SER A 59 -0.82 -36.35 13.66
N MET A 60 -1.93 -36.11 12.95
CA MET A 60 -1.99 -35.10 11.88
C MET A 60 -1.60 -33.71 12.39
N GLN A 61 -2.18 -33.26 13.51
CA GLN A 61 -1.87 -31.96 14.10
C GLN A 61 -0.38 -31.84 14.42
N ARG A 62 0.23 -32.87 15.03
CA ARG A 62 1.68 -32.87 15.32
C ARG A 62 2.53 -32.84 14.05
N ALA A 63 2.18 -33.59 13.02
CA ALA A 63 2.89 -33.57 11.74
C ALA A 63 2.85 -32.18 11.08
N ILE A 64 1.68 -31.53 11.09
CA ILE A 64 1.50 -30.18 10.54
C ILE A 64 2.30 -29.14 11.35
N HIS A 65 2.34 -29.25 12.68
CA HIS A 65 3.12 -28.34 13.53
C HIS A 65 4.64 -28.47 13.34
N ARG A 66 5.13 -29.68 13.02
CA ARG A 66 6.54 -29.91 12.69
C ARG A 66 6.95 -29.24 11.37
N GLY A 67 5.99 -28.80 10.55
CA GLY A 67 6.24 -28.09 9.29
C GLY A 67 6.62 -28.99 8.12
N ASP A 68 6.63 -30.31 8.31
CA ASP A 68 6.82 -31.29 7.23
C ASP A 68 5.46 -31.66 6.60
N TYR A 69 5.01 -30.77 5.72
CA TYR A 69 3.71 -30.89 5.06
C TYR A 69 3.65 -32.05 4.04
N ALA A 70 4.79 -32.49 3.50
CA ALA A 70 4.84 -33.63 2.57
C ALA A 70 4.63 -34.95 3.33
N ALA A 71 5.28 -35.11 4.48
CA ALA A 71 5.03 -36.25 5.36
C ALA A 71 3.59 -36.25 5.89
N ALA A 72 3.05 -35.08 6.24
CA ALA A 72 1.65 -34.96 6.68
C ALA A 72 0.65 -35.35 5.58
N LEU A 73 0.91 -35.00 4.31
CA LEU A 73 0.07 -35.41 3.19
C LEU A 73 0.13 -36.93 2.96
N LYS A 74 1.31 -37.55 3.06
CA LYS A 74 1.47 -39.00 2.96
C LYS A 74 0.74 -39.72 4.09
N LEU A 75 0.88 -39.24 5.32
CA LEU A 75 0.19 -39.78 6.49
C LEU A 75 -1.33 -39.63 6.34
N PHE A 76 -1.82 -38.53 5.79
CA PHE A 76 -3.23 -38.36 5.48
C PHE A 76 -3.73 -39.40 4.46
N GLY A 77 -2.98 -39.66 3.38
CA GLY A 77 -3.33 -40.70 2.42
C GLY A 77 -3.40 -42.09 3.05
N GLN A 78 -2.41 -42.46 3.86
CA GLN A 78 -2.39 -43.74 4.59
C GLN A 78 -3.57 -43.87 5.56
N LEU A 79 -3.92 -42.79 6.26
CA LEU A 79 -5.08 -42.77 7.16
C LEU A 79 -6.40 -42.90 6.40
N GLN A 80 -6.50 -42.37 5.18
CA GLN A 80 -7.66 -42.56 4.31
C GLN A 80 -7.74 -43.99 3.76
N GLU A 81 -6.62 -44.59 3.37
CA GLU A 81 -6.54 -45.99 2.92
C GLU A 81 -6.97 -46.97 4.02
N LEU A 82 -6.68 -46.63 5.28
CA LEU A 82 -7.09 -47.40 6.46
C LEU A 82 -8.51 -47.08 6.94
N GLU A 83 -9.29 -46.31 6.17
CA GLU A 83 -10.66 -45.88 6.49
C GLU A 83 -10.81 -45.21 7.88
N THR A 84 -9.76 -44.56 8.37
CA THR A 84 -9.80 -43.92 9.69
C THR A 84 -10.57 -42.60 9.63
N HIS A 85 -11.49 -42.40 10.58
CA HIS A 85 -12.32 -41.19 10.65
C HIS A 85 -11.48 -39.95 11.02
N LEU A 86 -11.32 -39.01 10.08
CA LEU A 86 -10.64 -37.71 10.23
C LEU A 86 -11.62 -36.53 10.17
N ASP A 87 -12.83 -36.74 10.70
CA ASP A 87 -13.94 -35.78 10.57
C ASP A 87 -13.85 -34.60 11.54
N THR A 88 -12.99 -34.71 12.57
CA THR A 88 -12.76 -33.63 13.53
C THR A 88 -12.11 -32.42 12.83
N PRO A 89 -12.75 -31.23 12.89
CA PRO A 89 -12.21 -30.06 12.23
C PRO A 89 -10.96 -29.53 12.95
N LEU A 90 -9.91 -29.22 12.19
CA LEU A 90 -8.68 -28.62 12.70
C LEU A 90 -8.35 -27.30 11.98
N ALA A 91 -7.89 -26.31 12.75
CA ALA A 91 -7.45 -25.01 12.22
C ALA A 91 -6.21 -25.16 11.31
N GLU A 92 -5.36 -26.12 11.63
CA GLU A 92 -4.11 -26.46 10.97
C GLU A 92 -4.32 -27.04 9.56
N TYR A 93 -5.50 -27.59 9.27
CA TYR A 93 -5.85 -28.02 7.92
C TYR A 93 -5.91 -26.85 6.93
N ALA A 94 -6.15 -25.61 7.37
CA ALA A 94 -6.03 -24.45 6.49
C ALA A 94 -4.58 -24.20 6.05
N SER A 95 -3.61 -24.44 6.94
CA SER A 95 -2.18 -24.35 6.57
C SER A 95 -1.78 -25.46 5.59
N MET A 96 -2.33 -26.67 5.75
CA MET A 96 -2.18 -27.77 4.79
C MET A 96 -2.79 -27.44 3.42
N ALA A 97 -4.05 -26.98 3.39
CA ALA A 97 -4.72 -26.62 2.15
C ALA A 97 -3.92 -25.58 1.38
N ARG A 98 -3.40 -24.57 2.07
CA ARG A 98 -2.51 -23.55 1.49
C ARG A 98 -1.25 -24.16 0.89
N TRP A 99 -0.56 -25.05 1.61
CA TRP A 99 0.63 -25.72 1.10
C TRP A 99 0.34 -26.59 -0.12
N CYS A 100 -0.76 -27.36 -0.10
CA CYS A 100 -1.17 -28.21 -1.21
C CYS A 100 -1.39 -27.40 -2.51
N VAL A 101 -2.00 -26.21 -2.43
CA VAL A 101 -2.12 -25.34 -3.61
C VAL A 101 -0.77 -24.83 -4.09
N ALA A 102 0.14 -24.49 -3.18
CA ALA A 102 1.50 -24.06 -3.56
C ALA A 102 2.33 -25.18 -4.21
N SER A 103 2.12 -26.43 -3.81
CA SER A 103 2.81 -27.60 -4.36
C SER A 103 2.14 -28.16 -5.62
N GLY A 104 1.01 -27.60 -6.07
CA GLY A 104 0.26 -28.07 -7.24
C GLY A 104 -0.73 -29.23 -6.96
N ALA A 105 -0.89 -29.64 -5.71
CA ALA A 105 -1.86 -30.64 -5.23
C ALA A 105 -3.23 -29.99 -4.98
N VAL A 106 -3.88 -29.53 -6.05
CA VAL A 106 -5.06 -28.67 -6.00
C VAL A 106 -6.31 -29.41 -5.48
N LYS A 107 -6.45 -30.71 -5.76
CA LYS A 107 -7.60 -31.53 -5.32
C LYS A 107 -7.54 -31.81 -3.81
N GLU A 108 -6.35 -32.10 -3.31
CA GLU A 108 -6.06 -32.36 -1.90
C GLU A 108 -6.31 -31.11 -1.06
N ALA A 109 -6.06 -29.92 -1.62
CA ALA A 109 -6.37 -28.67 -0.96
C ALA A 109 -7.87 -28.53 -0.63
N LEU A 110 -8.77 -28.98 -1.52
CA LEU A 110 -10.22 -28.99 -1.24
C LEU A 110 -10.57 -29.91 -0.08
N THR A 111 -9.94 -31.08 -0.03
CA THR A 111 -10.13 -32.10 1.00
C THR A 111 -9.77 -31.55 2.39
N PHE A 112 -8.68 -30.79 2.50
CA PHE A 112 -8.30 -30.13 3.76
C PHE A 112 -9.17 -28.91 4.07
N LEU A 113 -9.50 -28.08 3.07
CA LEU A 113 -10.35 -26.90 3.27
C LEU A 113 -11.76 -27.29 3.75
N ALA A 114 -12.29 -28.40 3.25
CA ALA A 114 -13.56 -28.99 3.69
C ALA A 114 -13.54 -29.43 5.16
N ARG A 115 -12.37 -29.65 5.77
CA ARG A 115 -12.20 -30.07 7.17
C ARG A 115 -11.80 -28.93 8.12
N THR A 116 -11.74 -27.69 7.64
CA THR A 116 -11.49 -26.55 8.51
C THR A 116 -12.68 -26.27 9.44
N PRO A 117 -12.45 -25.72 10.65
CA PRO A 117 -13.53 -25.28 11.53
C PRO A 117 -14.35 -24.14 10.92
N LEU A 118 -15.54 -23.91 11.47
CA LEU A 118 -16.36 -22.75 11.12
C LEU A 118 -15.60 -21.45 11.40
N ALA A 119 -15.86 -20.41 10.62
CA ALA A 119 -15.15 -19.14 10.73
C ALA A 119 -15.27 -18.48 12.12
N SER A 120 -16.36 -18.74 12.84
CA SER A 120 -16.64 -18.27 14.21
C SER A 120 -15.70 -18.90 15.26
N GLU A 121 -15.33 -20.17 15.07
CA GLU A 121 -14.46 -20.95 15.97
C GLU A 121 -12.98 -20.88 15.56
N ALA A 122 -12.71 -20.44 14.33
CA ALA A 122 -11.38 -20.44 13.76
C ALA A 122 -10.51 -19.26 14.27
N PRO A 123 -9.24 -19.50 14.63
CA PRO A 123 -8.31 -18.42 14.97
C PRO A 123 -8.01 -17.55 13.75
N ARG A 124 -7.64 -16.28 13.98
CA ARG A 124 -7.37 -15.30 12.89
C ARG A 124 -6.35 -15.77 11.85
N ARG A 125 -5.43 -16.66 12.23
CA ARG A 125 -4.45 -17.25 11.31
C ARG A 125 -5.12 -18.13 10.25
N THR A 126 -6.11 -18.92 10.62
CA THR A 126 -6.90 -19.78 9.72
C THR A 126 -7.62 -18.95 8.66
N HIS A 127 -8.22 -17.82 9.05
CA HIS A 127 -8.84 -16.87 8.11
C HIS A 127 -7.85 -16.39 7.04
N HIS A 128 -6.61 -16.10 7.45
CA HIS A 128 -5.55 -15.70 6.53
C HIS A 128 -5.16 -16.84 5.58
N ASP A 129 -4.97 -18.05 6.12
CA ASP A 129 -4.58 -19.22 5.34
C ASP A 129 -5.66 -19.61 4.32
N VAL A 130 -6.95 -19.56 4.70
CA VAL A 130 -8.09 -19.76 3.78
C VAL A 130 -8.11 -18.69 2.69
N THR A 131 -7.92 -17.41 3.04
CA THR A 131 -7.85 -16.33 2.05
C THR A 131 -6.71 -16.55 1.05
N GLN A 132 -5.53 -16.97 1.52
CA GLN A 132 -4.39 -17.25 0.65
C GLN A 132 -4.62 -18.47 -0.24
N THR A 133 -5.21 -19.53 0.31
CA THR A 133 -5.56 -20.75 -0.43
C THR A 133 -6.47 -20.40 -1.60
N LEU A 134 -7.57 -19.67 -1.35
CA LEU A 134 -8.48 -19.22 -2.41
C LEU A 134 -7.76 -18.35 -3.45
N ALA A 135 -6.91 -17.41 -3.02
CA ALA A 135 -6.16 -16.53 -3.91
C ALA A 135 -5.15 -17.27 -4.80
N TRP A 136 -4.58 -18.38 -4.33
CA TRP A 136 -3.66 -19.21 -5.11
C TRP A 136 -4.39 -20.15 -6.05
N LEU A 137 -5.56 -20.68 -5.65
CA LEU A 137 -6.42 -21.45 -6.54
C LEU A 137 -6.84 -20.64 -7.76
N VAL A 138 -7.15 -19.35 -7.57
CA VAL A 138 -7.40 -18.41 -8.68
C VAL A 138 -6.26 -18.40 -9.70
N ARG A 139 -5.00 -18.45 -9.24
CA ARG A 139 -3.81 -18.42 -10.13
C ARG A 139 -3.58 -19.75 -10.84
N SER A 140 -4.04 -20.86 -10.27
CA SER A 140 -3.88 -22.19 -10.86
C SER A 140 -4.69 -22.37 -12.16
N GLY A 141 -5.76 -21.59 -12.34
CA GLY A 141 -6.59 -21.62 -13.55
C GLY A 141 -7.60 -22.79 -13.62
N ASP A 142 -7.64 -23.67 -12.62
CA ASP A 142 -8.62 -24.77 -12.54
C ASP A 142 -9.98 -24.27 -12.03
N ILE A 143 -10.88 -23.97 -12.96
CA ILE A 143 -12.21 -23.37 -12.71
C ILE A 143 -13.09 -24.27 -11.82
N PRO A 144 -13.29 -25.58 -12.10
CA PRO A 144 -14.07 -26.47 -11.25
C PRO A 144 -13.59 -26.50 -9.80
N THR A 145 -12.27 -26.59 -9.59
CA THR A 145 -11.70 -26.63 -8.24
C THR A 145 -11.89 -25.29 -7.52
N MET A 146 -11.70 -24.17 -8.23
CA MET A 146 -11.95 -22.84 -7.70
C MET A 146 -13.42 -22.63 -7.30
N GLN A 147 -14.37 -23.10 -8.12
CA GLN A 147 -15.80 -23.06 -7.77
C GLN A 147 -16.06 -23.85 -6.49
N ARG A 148 -15.58 -25.10 -6.39
CA ARG A 148 -15.79 -25.91 -5.19
C ARG A 148 -15.18 -25.27 -3.95
N ALA A 149 -14.00 -24.67 -4.06
CA ALA A 149 -13.33 -24.01 -2.94
C ALA A 149 -14.09 -22.77 -2.43
N ILE A 150 -14.62 -21.95 -3.34
CA ILE A 150 -15.42 -20.76 -2.97
C ILE A 150 -16.72 -21.20 -2.28
N LEU A 151 -17.38 -22.24 -2.79
CA LEU A 151 -18.59 -22.77 -2.17
C LEU A 151 -18.32 -23.32 -0.76
N LEU A 152 -17.25 -24.10 -0.58
CA LEU A 152 -16.84 -24.60 0.74
C LEU A 152 -16.52 -23.46 1.71
N ALA A 153 -15.86 -22.40 1.23
CA ALA A 153 -15.60 -21.22 2.05
C ALA A 153 -16.90 -20.50 2.45
N ALA A 154 -17.92 -20.49 1.59
CA ALA A 154 -19.24 -19.95 1.92
C ALA A 154 -19.98 -20.82 2.95
N GLU A 155 -19.97 -22.14 2.76
CA GLU A 155 -20.57 -23.12 3.68
C GLU A 155 -19.91 -23.09 5.08
N ARG A 156 -18.62 -22.75 5.15
CA ARG A 156 -17.84 -22.62 6.39
C ARG A 156 -17.80 -21.18 6.94
N GLU A 157 -18.60 -20.26 6.40
CA GLU A 157 -18.76 -18.87 6.87
C GLU A 157 -17.53 -17.95 6.69
N TYR A 158 -16.58 -18.29 5.81
CA TYR A 158 -15.39 -17.45 5.54
C TYR A 158 -15.67 -16.26 4.61
N ILE A 159 -16.65 -15.44 4.98
CA ILE A 159 -17.23 -14.37 4.14
C ILE A 159 -16.18 -13.35 3.70
N HIS A 160 -15.20 -13.02 4.54
CA HIS A 160 -14.18 -12.02 4.20
C HIS A 160 -13.15 -12.53 3.19
N SER A 161 -13.01 -13.85 3.04
CA SER A 161 -12.04 -14.50 2.15
C SER A 161 -12.58 -14.61 0.70
N ILE A 162 -13.90 -14.73 0.56
CA ILE A 162 -14.60 -15.03 -0.70
C ILE A 162 -14.52 -13.91 -1.77
N PRO A 163 -14.68 -12.60 -1.46
CA PRO A 163 -14.89 -11.58 -2.49
C PRO A 163 -13.74 -11.48 -3.50
N SER A 164 -12.49 -11.67 -3.05
CA SER A 164 -11.33 -11.59 -3.94
C SER A 164 -11.30 -12.72 -4.97
N ALA A 165 -11.63 -13.94 -4.54
CA ALA A 165 -11.67 -15.12 -5.40
C ALA A 165 -12.87 -15.05 -6.35
N LEU A 166 -14.04 -14.66 -5.86
CA LEU A 166 -15.23 -14.46 -6.69
C LEU A 166 -15.00 -13.44 -7.80
N LEU A 167 -14.37 -12.30 -7.50
CA LEU A 167 -14.10 -11.30 -8.52
C LEU A 167 -13.19 -11.83 -9.61
N ALA A 168 -12.15 -12.57 -9.25
CA ALA A 168 -11.27 -13.15 -10.24
C ALA A 168 -11.97 -14.23 -11.09
N LEU A 169 -12.89 -15.00 -10.51
CA LEU A 169 -13.67 -16.01 -11.23
C LEU A 169 -14.55 -15.37 -12.30
N TYR A 170 -15.31 -14.33 -11.93
CA TYR A 170 -16.26 -13.65 -12.81
C TYR A 170 -15.61 -12.63 -13.75
N GLN A 171 -14.36 -12.24 -13.48
CA GLN A 171 -13.56 -11.44 -14.41
C GLN A 171 -12.81 -12.33 -15.42
N GLY A 172 -12.61 -13.62 -15.11
CA GLY A 172 -12.03 -14.62 -16.01
C GLY A 172 -13.08 -15.27 -16.93
N ALA A 173 -12.64 -16.28 -17.69
CA ALA A 173 -13.47 -16.95 -18.72
C ALA A 173 -14.81 -17.49 -18.19
N PHE A 174 -14.87 -17.92 -16.92
CA PHE A 174 -16.10 -18.41 -16.30
C PHE A 174 -17.21 -17.35 -16.26
N GLY A 175 -16.87 -16.07 -16.06
CA GLY A 175 -17.85 -15.00 -15.91
C GLY A 175 -18.77 -14.78 -17.12
N GLY A 176 -18.35 -15.19 -18.31
CA GLY A 176 -19.14 -15.13 -19.54
C GLY A 176 -19.95 -16.39 -19.86
N THR A 177 -19.87 -17.43 -19.02
CA THR A 177 -20.57 -18.69 -19.25
C THR A 177 -22.03 -18.63 -18.80
N THR A 178 -22.87 -19.52 -19.34
CA THR A 178 -24.26 -19.70 -18.90
C THR A 178 -24.38 -20.23 -17.47
N GLU A 179 -23.30 -20.82 -16.93
CA GLU A 179 -23.23 -21.35 -15.56
C GLU A 179 -22.95 -20.27 -14.51
N ALA A 180 -22.51 -19.08 -14.91
CA ALA A 180 -22.12 -18.02 -13.98
C ALA A 180 -23.28 -17.56 -13.07
N ALA A 181 -24.49 -17.45 -13.62
CA ALA A 181 -25.66 -17.06 -12.86
C ALA A 181 -26.21 -18.14 -11.92
N PRO A 182 -26.43 -19.41 -12.34
CA PRO A 182 -26.85 -20.45 -11.42
C PRO A 182 -25.81 -20.69 -10.31
N TYR A 183 -24.51 -20.58 -10.61
CA TYR A 183 -23.46 -20.68 -9.61
C TYR A 183 -23.53 -19.56 -8.56
N TRP A 184 -23.82 -18.32 -8.97
CA TRP A 184 -24.07 -17.22 -8.05
C TRP A 184 -25.22 -17.53 -7.09
N CYS A 185 -26.34 -18.08 -7.59
CA CYS A 185 -27.48 -18.45 -6.76
C CYS A 185 -27.11 -19.48 -5.68
N VAL A 186 -26.26 -20.46 -6.02
CA VAL A 186 -25.78 -21.47 -5.06
C VAL A 186 -24.98 -20.82 -3.94
N ILE A 187 -24.09 -19.87 -4.28
CA ILE A 187 -23.30 -19.13 -3.28
C ILE A 187 -24.20 -18.22 -2.43
N ALA A 188 -25.10 -17.49 -3.05
CA ALA A 188 -26.03 -16.61 -2.35
C ALA A 188 -26.86 -17.40 -1.33
N ALA A 189 -27.36 -18.57 -1.72
CA ALA A 189 -28.09 -19.47 -0.82
C ALA A 189 -27.22 -20.03 0.32
N ALA A 190 -25.94 -20.32 0.06
CA ALA A 190 -25.01 -20.75 1.11
C ALA A 190 -24.72 -19.63 2.11
N LEU A 191 -24.49 -18.40 1.63
CA LEU A 191 -24.25 -17.23 2.49
C LEU A 191 -25.50 -16.83 3.29
N GLN A 192 -26.69 -16.98 2.73
CA GLN A 192 -27.94 -16.76 3.47
C GLN A 192 -28.15 -17.78 4.58
N ARG A 193 -27.84 -19.07 4.33
CA ARG A 193 -27.87 -20.11 5.36
C ARG A 193 -26.86 -19.83 6.48
N ALA A 194 -25.72 -19.22 6.15
CA ALA A 194 -24.73 -18.72 7.11
C ALA A 194 -25.16 -17.43 7.86
N GLY A 195 -26.39 -16.96 7.68
CA GLY A 195 -26.93 -15.80 8.41
C GLY A 195 -26.46 -14.44 7.89
N ILE A 196 -25.99 -14.34 6.64
CA ILE A 196 -25.51 -13.07 6.09
C ILE A 196 -26.65 -12.11 5.77
N ASP A 197 -26.43 -10.85 6.14
CA ASP A 197 -27.36 -9.76 5.89
C ASP A 197 -27.51 -9.48 4.39
N THR A 198 -28.74 -9.13 4.01
CA THR A 198 -29.11 -8.81 2.63
C THR A 198 -28.30 -7.63 2.07
N VAL A 199 -27.84 -6.72 2.93
CA VAL A 199 -26.99 -5.58 2.54
C VAL A 199 -25.60 -6.06 2.12
N THR A 200 -24.91 -6.88 2.90
CA THR A 200 -23.61 -7.46 2.49
C THR A 200 -23.74 -8.30 1.24
N LEU A 201 -24.82 -9.09 1.12
CA LEU A 201 -25.06 -9.92 -0.05
C LEU A 201 -25.31 -9.08 -1.31
N SER A 202 -26.09 -8.00 -1.21
CA SER A 202 -26.29 -7.06 -2.31
C SER A 202 -24.98 -6.39 -2.74
N HIS A 203 -24.14 -5.94 -1.80
CA HIS A 203 -22.83 -5.38 -2.11
C HIS A 203 -21.92 -6.38 -2.83
N LEU A 204 -21.97 -7.64 -2.41
CA LEU A 204 -21.17 -8.70 -3.01
C LEU A 204 -21.67 -9.01 -4.44
N PHE A 205 -23.00 -9.04 -4.65
CA PHE A 205 -23.62 -9.11 -5.98
C PHE A 205 -23.15 -7.99 -6.91
N GLN A 206 -23.23 -6.72 -6.47
CA GLN A 206 -22.78 -5.58 -7.28
C GLN A 206 -21.32 -5.74 -7.71
N ARG A 207 -20.45 -6.20 -6.81
CA ARG A 207 -19.02 -6.41 -7.14
C ARG A 207 -18.84 -7.50 -8.21
N VAL A 208 -19.60 -8.59 -8.13
CA VAL A 208 -19.58 -9.66 -9.13
C VAL A 208 -20.04 -9.15 -10.50
N VAL A 209 -21.16 -8.43 -10.56
CA VAL A 209 -21.67 -7.82 -11.79
C VAL A 209 -20.66 -6.82 -12.37
N GLN A 210 -20.05 -5.98 -11.52
CA GLN A 210 -18.99 -5.05 -11.95
C GLN A 210 -17.77 -5.78 -12.53
N ALA A 211 -17.41 -6.96 -12.02
CA ALA A 211 -16.34 -7.76 -12.58
C ALA A 211 -16.68 -8.28 -13.98
N GLN A 212 -17.91 -8.76 -14.20
CA GLN A 212 -18.39 -9.17 -15.52
C GLN A 212 -18.36 -8.00 -16.52
N ILE A 213 -18.87 -6.82 -16.13
CA ILE A 213 -18.87 -5.63 -16.99
C ILE A 213 -17.43 -5.23 -17.36
N ARG A 214 -16.50 -5.23 -16.39
CA ARG A 214 -15.08 -4.92 -16.64
C ARG A 214 -14.42 -5.91 -17.58
N ALA A 215 -14.82 -7.18 -17.52
CA ALA A 215 -14.35 -8.22 -18.43
C ALA A 215 -15.10 -8.26 -19.77
N ARG A 216 -16.05 -7.34 -19.99
CA ARG A 216 -16.90 -7.23 -21.21
C ARG A 216 -17.81 -8.44 -21.44
N TYR A 217 -18.20 -9.11 -20.36
CA TYR A 217 -19.22 -10.17 -20.41
C TYR A 217 -20.63 -9.60 -20.24
N PRO A 218 -21.67 -10.27 -20.76
CA PRO A 218 -23.06 -9.90 -20.48
C PRO A 218 -23.30 -9.97 -18.96
N PRO A 219 -23.63 -8.85 -18.29
CA PRO A 219 -23.80 -8.83 -16.85
C PRO A 219 -25.08 -9.56 -16.43
N MET A 220 -25.08 -10.12 -15.22
CA MET A 220 -26.31 -10.64 -14.61
C MET A 220 -27.31 -9.50 -14.34
N HIS A 221 -28.50 -9.59 -14.93
CA HIS A 221 -29.55 -8.56 -14.87
C HIS A 221 -30.68 -8.90 -13.87
N GLU A 222 -31.46 -7.87 -13.49
CA GLU A 222 -32.69 -7.95 -12.67
C GLU A 222 -33.79 -8.85 -13.28
N GLY A 223 -33.72 -9.15 -14.59
CA GLY A 223 -34.76 -9.83 -15.37
C GLY A 223 -34.40 -11.22 -15.91
N MET A 224 -33.65 -12.04 -15.17
CA MET A 224 -33.60 -13.47 -15.48
C MET A 224 -35.00 -14.06 -15.26
N PRO A 225 -35.62 -14.70 -16.28
CA PRO A 225 -37.02 -15.07 -16.23
C PRO A 225 -37.28 -16.03 -15.07
N SER A 226 -38.12 -15.60 -14.13
CA SER A 226 -39.24 -16.26 -13.42
C SER A 226 -39.31 -17.79 -13.25
N THR A 227 -38.25 -18.56 -13.47
CA THR A 227 -38.18 -20.00 -13.22
C THR A 227 -37.12 -20.36 -12.17
N SER A 228 -36.33 -19.38 -11.71
CA SER A 228 -35.32 -19.63 -10.68
C SER A 228 -35.96 -19.76 -9.29
N ARG A 229 -35.72 -20.88 -8.61
CA ARG A 229 -36.17 -21.22 -7.24
C ARG A 229 -35.62 -20.27 -6.13
N HIS A 230 -35.00 -19.13 -6.48
CA HIS A 230 -34.23 -18.29 -5.55
C HIS A 230 -34.44 -16.77 -5.77
N PRO A 231 -35.62 -16.22 -5.41
CA PRO A 231 -35.93 -14.78 -5.57
C PRO A 231 -35.05 -13.84 -4.74
N HIS A 232 -34.27 -14.36 -3.79
CA HIS A 232 -33.43 -13.57 -2.88
C HIS A 232 -31.95 -13.50 -3.30
N ALA A 233 -31.59 -14.01 -4.49
CA ALA A 233 -30.21 -14.02 -4.96
C ALA A 233 -29.83 -12.82 -5.84
N PHE A 234 -30.80 -12.17 -6.49
CA PHE A 234 -30.55 -11.03 -7.39
C PHE A 234 -30.95 -9.72 -6.72
N PHE A 235 -30.17 -8.66 -6.96
CA PHE A 235 -30.37 -7.34 -6.34
C PHE A 235 -30.42 -6.27 -7.41
N PRO A 236 -31.17 -5.18 -7.17
CA PRO A 236 -31.21 -4.08 -8.10
C PRO A 236 -29.83 -3.45 -8.24
N TRP A 237 -29.46 -3.04 -9.46
CA TRP A 237 -28.14 -2.46 -9.70
C TRP A 237 -27.97 -1.12 -9.00
N ASP A 238 -26.88 -0.95 -8.27
CA ASP A 238 -26.58 0.33 -7.66
C ASP A 238 -26.21 1.38 -8.73
N ALA A 239 -26.27 2.66 -8.38
CA ALA A 239 -25.96 3.74 -9.30
C ALA A 239 -24.56 3.61 -9.93
N THR A 240 -23.61 2.97 -9.23
CA THR A 240 -22.24 2.78 -9.72
C THR A 240 -22.13 1.68 -10.77
N THR A 241 -22.87 0.59 -10.60
CA THR A 241 -22.93 -0.57 -11.49
C THR A 241 -23.73 -0.22 -12.74
N SER A 242 -24.83 0.51 -12.57
CA SER A 242 -25.62 1.07 -13.67
C SER A 242 -24.81 2.07 -14.52
N ALA A 243 -24.02 2.94 -13.89
CA ALA A 243 -23.10 3.83 -14.63
C ALA A 243 -22.01 3.06 -15.37
N LEU A 244 -21.40 2.06 -14.72
CA LEU A 244 -20.39 1.19 -15.34
C LEU A 244 -20.95 0.43 -16.55
N ALA A 245 -22.18 -0.08 -16.46
CA ALA A 245 -22.86 -0.79 -17.55
C ALA A 245 -23.14 0.12 -18.76
N ARG A 246 -23.45 1.40 -18.53
CA ARG A 246 -23.64 2.40 -19.60
C ARG A 246 -22.32 2.88 -20.25
N GLY A 247 -21.17 2.34 -19.82
CA GLY A 247 -19.86 2.80 -20.29
C GLY A 247 -19.49 4.20 -19.79
N GLU A 248 -20.25 4.77 -18.85
CA GLU A 248 -19.85 5.99 -18.18
C GLU A 248 -18.60 5.68 -17.35
N ALA A 249 -17.52 6.44 -17.54
CA ALA A 249 -16.31 6.28 -16.75
C ALA A 249 -16.70 6.37 -15.27
N VAL A 250 -16.68 5.23 -14.55
CA VAL A 250 -17.03 5.12 -13.12
C VAL A 250 -16.48 6.34 -12.43
N THR A 251 -17.42 7.19 -12.03
CA THR A 251 -17.20 8.58 -11.70
C THR A 251 -15.87 8.75 -10.98
N ARG A 252 -14.92 9.46 -11.61
CA ARG A 252 -13.74 9.98 -10.91
C ARG A 252 -14.26 10.59 -9.62
N ARG A 253 -13.98 9.95 -8.47
CA ARG A 253 -14.41 10.47 -7.17
C ARG A 253 -14.12 11.95 -7.15
N GLN A 254 -15.15 12.75 -6.87
CA GLN A 254 -15.05 14.20 -6.99
C GLN A 254 -13.87 14.68 -6.16
N LYS A 255 -13.09 15.62 -6.71
CA LYS A 255 -11.96 16.20 -5.97
C LYS A 255 -12.49 16.87 -4.71
N MET A 256 -11.74 16.76 -3.61
CA MET A 256 -12.06 17.46 -2.37
C MET A 256 -12.32 18.95 -2.62
N THR A 257 -13.39 19.48 -2.03
CA THR A 257 -13.85 20.85 -2.27
C THR A 257 -12.78 21.90 -1.92
N LYS A 258 -12.79 23.06 -2.60
CA LYS A 258 -11.88 24.16 -2.26
C LYS A 258 -12.04 24.61 -0.80
N HIS A 259 -13.27 24.61 -0.29
CA HIS A 259 -13.57 24.93 1.10
C HIS A 259 -12.87 23.98 2.09
N ASP A 260 -12.97 22.66 1.87
CA ASP A 260 -12.27 21.68 2.70
C ASP A 260 -10.74 21.81 2.60
N GLN A 261 -10.21 22.15 1.42
CA GLN A 261 -8.78 22.42 1.24
C GLN A 261 -8.33 23.64 2.05
N MET A 262 -9.11 24.72 2.05
CA MET A 262 -8.83 25.91 2.86
C MET A 262 -8.89 25.61 4.35
N ARG A 263 -9.91 24.85 4.81
CA ARG A 263 -10.00 24.40 6.21
C ARG A 263 -8.80 23.55 6.61
N PHE A 264 -8.36 22.64 5.74
CA PHE A 264 -7.15 21.87 5.98
C PHE A 264 -5.92 22.77 6.16
N HIS A 265 -5.70 23.72 5.26
CA HIS A 265 -4.58 24.65 5.35
C HIS A 265 -4.65 25.58 6.56
N TYR A 266 -5.86 25.95 7.01
CA TYR A 266 -6.06 26.67 8.26
C TYR A 266 -5.53 25.87 9.45
N TYR A 267 -5.91 24.59 9.57
CA TYR A 267 -5.43 23.72 10.65
C TYR A 267 -3.95 23.34 10.51
N GLU A 268 -3.43 23.25 9.29
CA GLU A 268 -1.99 23.08 9.04
C GLU A 268 -1.19 24.25 9.63
N ARG A 269 -1.63 25.50 9.42
CA ARG A 269 -0.99 26.69 10.01
C ARG A 269 -1.08 26.70 11.54
N ALA A 270 -2.20 26.23 12.09
CA ALA A 270 -2.39 26.07 13.53
C ALA A 270 -1.65 24.85 14.12
N LYS A 271 -0.99 24.01 13.28
CA LYS A 271 -0.34 22.74 13.66
C LYS A 271 -1.29 21.74 14.35
N ASP A 272 -2.59 21.83 14.10
CA ASP A 272 -3.59 20.94 14.68
C ASP A 272 -3.79 19.69 13.80
N THR A 273 -2.98 18.67 14.08
CA THR A 273 -3.00 17.40 13.32
C THR A 273 -4.32 16.63 13.47
N VAL A 274 -5.04 16.81 14.58
CA VAL A 274 -6.31 16.12 14.85
C VAL A 274 -7.40 16.68 13.96
N ARG A 275 -7.51 18.02 13.87
CA ARG A 275 -8.45 18.69 12.98
C ARG A 275 -8.11 18.49 11.50
N MET A 276 -6.81 18.48 11.15
CA MET A 276 -6.37 18.12 9.79
C MET A 276 -6.88 16.73 9.39
N ARG A 277 -6.72 15.73 10.28
CA ARG A 277 -7.23 14.37 10.06
C ARG A 277 -8.75 14.34 9.96
N SER A 278 -9.47 15.09 10.80
CA SER A 278 -10.94 15.11 10.75
C SER A 278 -11.46 15.68 9.43
N VAL A 279 -10.81 16.71 8.87
CA VAL A 279 -11.17 17.26 7.54
C VAL A 279 -11.01 16.20 6.45
N LEU A 280 -9.88 15.48 6.42
CA LEU A 280 -9.65 14.42 5.43
C LEU A 280 -10.64 13.26 5.56
N LEU A 281 -10.96 12.85 6.79
CA LEU A 281 -11.97 11.82 7.04
C LEU A 281 -13.37 12.30 6.64
N GLY A 282 -13.71 13.56 6.88
CA GLY A 282 -14.98 14.17 6.46
C GLY A 282 -15.11 14.20 4.93
N ALA A 283 -14.04 14.59 4.23
CA ALA A 283 -13.98 14.58 2.77
C ALA A 283 -14.20 13.17 2.21
N LEU A 284 -13.56 12.16 2.79
CA LEU A 284 -13.71 10.76 2.38
C LEU A 284 -15.09 10.18 2.72
N ARG A 285 -15.73 10.62 3.82
CA ARG A 285 -17.13 10.26 4.14
C ARG A 285 -18.11 10.80 3.10
N ARG A 286 -17.83 11.98 2.54
CA ARG A 286 -18.60 12.58 1.43
C ARG A 286 -18.21 12.04 0.04
N ASN A 287 -17.48 10.93 -0.04
CA ASN A 287 -16.97 10.34 -1.28
C ASN A 287 -16.07 11.26 -2.13
N THR A 288 -15.49 12.31 -1.54
CA THR A 288 -14.52 13.16 -2.22
C THR A 288 -13.08 12.69 -1.98
N LEU A 289 -12.24 12.81 -3.01
CA LEU A 289 -10.84 12.39 -2.97
C LEU A 289 -9.94 13.52 -2.47
N PRO A 290 -9.24 13.35 -1.33
CA PRO A 290 -8.23 14.31 -0.92
C PRO A 290 -7.03 14.25 -1.86
N PRO A 291 -6.42 15.40 -2.21
CA PRO A 291 -5.19 15.43 -2.98
C PRO A 291 -4.04 14.80 -2.20
N VAL A 292 -3.12 14.14 -2.92
CA VAL A 292 -1.95 13.44 -2.36
C VAL A 292 -1.13 14.35 -1.44
N GLU A 293 -0.98 15.63 -1.81
CA GLU A 293 -0.19 16.59 -1.04
C GLU A 293 -0.74 16.84 0.36
N LEU A 294 -2.06 16.89 0.56
CA LEU A 294 -2.64 17.12 1.89
C LEU A 294 -2.51 15.89 2.78
N VAL A 295 -2.70 14.70 2.21
CA VAL A 295 -2.44 13.44 2.93
C VAL A 295 -0.95 13.36 3.31
N ALA A 296 -0.05 13.68 2.38
CA ALA A 296 1.39 13.69 2.64
C ALA A 296 1.79 14.72 3.70
N THR A 297 1.16 15.90 3.74
CA THR A 297 1.40 16.91 4.78
C THR A 297 0.99 16.41 6.17
N LEU A 298 -0.19 15.80 6.32
CA LEU A 298 -0.60 15.20 7.59
C LEU A 298 0.35 14.08 8.01
N LEU A 299 0.75 13.21 7.08
CA LEU A 299 1.73 12.15 7.34
C LEU A 299 3.07 12.74 7.78
N CYS A 300 3.58 13.76 7.09
CA CYS A 300 4.84 14.42 7.44
C CYS A 300 4.79 15.01 8.87
N ALA A 301 3.68 15.63 9.26
CA ALA A 301 3.50 16.18 10.60
C ALA A 301 3.41 15.11 11.70
N THR A 302 2.99 13.89 11.36
CA THR A 302 2.75 12.80 12.33
C THR A 302 3.89 11.80 12.40
N LEU A 303 4.67 11.60 11.32
CA LEU A 303 5.76 10.60 11.22
C LEU A 303 6.88 10.82 12.24
N SER A 304 7.14 12.07 12.64
CA SER A 304 8.13 12.43 13.66
C SER A 304 7.70 12.05 15.08
N HIS A 305 6.41 11.82 15.31
CA HIS A 305 5.85 11.52 16.62
C HIS A 305 5.54 10.03 16.75
N THR A 306 5.91 9.39 17.88
CA THR A 306 5.47 8.02 18.20
C THR A 306 4.02 7.95 18.65
N HIS A 307 3.58 9.03 19.29
CA HIS A 307 2.26 9.16 19.87
C HIS A 307 1.72 10.56 19.60
N ILE A 308 0.40 10.66 19.47
CA ILE A 308 -0.34 11.89 19.24
C ILE A 308 -1.25 12.10 20.44
N LEU A 309 -1.25 13.33 20.96
CA LEU A 309 -2.15 13.74 22.04
C LEU A 309 -3.49 14.09 21.41
N MET A 310 -4.54 13.38 21.83
CA MET A 310 -5.90 13.69 21.47
C MET A 310 -6.44 14.75 22.44
N PRO A 311 -7.03 15.85 21.96
CA PRO A 311 -7.64 16.84 22.83
C PRO A 311 -8.81 16.23 23.60
N ALA A 312 -9.13 16.81 24.76
CA ALA A 312 -10.32 16.44 25.50
C ALA A 312 -11.58 16.67 24.64
N SER A 313 -12.55 15.79 24.79
CA SER A 313 -13.88 15.85 24.19
C SER A 313 -14.90 15.67 25.31
N ASP A 314 -16.15 16.09 25.07
CA ASP A 314 -17.24 15.94 26.04
C ASP A 314 -17.41 14.51 26.58
N ALA A 315 -16.99 13.49 25.80
CA ALA A 315 -17.06 12.08 26.18
C ALA A 315 -15.77 11.51 26.81
N GLN A 316 -14.60 12.16 26.62
CA GLN A 316 -13.32 11.60 27.08
C GLN A 316 -12.28 12.70 27.41
N PRO A 317 -11.54 12.55 28.53
CA PRO A 317 -10.42 13.44 28.83
C PRO A 317 -9.31 13.30 27.78
N ALA A 318 -8.40 14.27 27.72
CA ALA A 318 -7.27 14.22 26.78
C ALA A 318 -6.45 12.94 26.99
N TYR A 319 -6.17 12.21 25.91
CA TYR A 319 -5.50 10.91 25.99
C TYR A 319 -4.46 10.72 24.88
N ARG A 320 -3.53 9.81 25.12
CA ARG A 320 -2.40 9.54 24.22
C ARG A 320 -2.68 8.33 23.34
N VAL A 321 -2.50 8.50 22.02
CA VAL A 321 -2.72 7.43 21.03
C VAL A 321 -1.45 7.18 20.25
N SER A 322 -1.13 5.92 19.94
CA SER A 322 -0.02 5.62 19.03
C SER A 322 -0.30 6.19 17.64
N THR A 323 0.74 6.72 16.97
CA THR A 323 0.59 7.31 15.62
C THR A 323 -0.02 6.30 14.62
N GLY A 324 0.30 5.01 14.77
CA GLY A 324 -0.30 3.96 13.97
C GLY A 324 -1.82 3.80 14.18
N ALA A 325 -2.29 3.86 15.43
CA ALA A 325 -3.72 3.82 15.73
C ALA A 325 -4.44 5.10 15.28
N PHE A 326 -3.80 6.27 15.42
CA PHE A 326 -4.31 7.55 14.93
C PHE A 326 -4.52 7.54 13.41
N LEU A 327 -3.55 7.04 12.64
CA LEU A 327 -3.62 7.03 11.17
C LEU A 327 -4.48 5.90 10.59
N ARG A 328 -4.74 4.84 11.36
CA ARG A 328 -5.43 3.61 10.90
C ARG A 328 -6.79 3.87 10.23
N PRO A 329 -7.69 4.72 10.78
CA PRO A 329 -8.98 4.97 10.14
C PRO A 329 -8.86 5.66 8.78
N LEU A 330 -7.90 6.59 8.65
CA LEU A 330 -7.63 7.27 7.38
C LEU A 330 -7.08 6.28 6.35
N ARG A 331 -6.13 5.43 6.75
CA ARG A 331 -5.57 4.39 5.89
C ARG A 331 -6.64 3.41 5.39
N ARG A 332 -7.53 2.93 6.26
CA ARG A 332 -8.62 2.02 5.88
C ARG A 332 -9.56 2.64 4.85
N ARG A 333 -9.89 3.93 5.01
CA ARG A 333 -10.76 4.66 4.07
C ARG A 333 -10.08 4.97 2.73
N LEU A 334 -8.76 5.06 2.70
CA LEU A 334 -7.96 5.26 1.49
C LEU A 334 -7.53 3.95 0.82
N GLN A 335 -7.71 2.79 1.46
CA GLN A 335 -7.38 1.48 0.89
C GLN A 335 -8.08 1.19 -0.46
N PRO A 336 -9.34 1.60 -0.71
CA PRO A 336 -9.96 1.47 -2.03
C PRO A 336 -9.33 2.36 -3.11
N CYS A 337 -8.58 3.39 -2.72
CA CYS A 337 -7.87 4.28 -3.63
C CYS A 337 -6.47 3.73 -3.89
N HIS A 338 -6.36 2.82 -4.86
CA HIS A 338 -5.12 2.14 -5.22
C HIS A 338 -3.92 3.09 -5.27
N GLY A 339 -2.92 2.87 -4.40
CA GLY A 339 -1.65 3.58 -4.39
C GLY A 339 -1.64 4.99 -3.81
N LEU A 340 -2.79 5.58 -3.42
CA LEU A 340 -2.82 6.94 -2.87
C LEU A 340 -2.10 7.01 -1.52
N TRP A 341 -2.36 6.05 -0.64
CA TRP A 341 -1.70 5.98 0.67
C TRP A 341 -0.19 5.82 0.54
N GLU A 342 0.26 4.89 -0.31
CA GLU A 342 1.67 4.62 -0.57
C GLU A 342 2.36 5.84 -1.18
N THR A 343 1.74 6.49 -2.17
CA THR A 343 2.30 7.69 -2.82
C THR A 343 2.36 8.86 -1.84
N ALA A 344 1.34 9.05 -1.00
CA ALA A 344 1.35 10.08 0.03
C ALA A 344 2.42 9.81 1.11
N THR A 345 2.62 8.55 1.48
CA THR A 345 3.66 8.14 2.44
C THR A 345 5.05 8.37 1.85
N LEU A 346 5.27 8.00 0.58
CA LEU A 346 6.51 8.26 -0.16
C LEU A 346 6.84 9.76 -0.17
N ARG A 347 5.84 10.61 -0.47
CA ARG A 347 5.99 12.06 -0.44
C ARG A 347 6.24 12.61 0.96
N ALA A 348 5.60 12.05 1.98
CA ALA A 348 5.80 12.49 3.36
C ALA A 348 7.24 12.22 3.83
N LEU A 349 7.80 11.06 3.51
CA LEU A 349 9.20 10.70 3.83
C LEU A 349 10.20 11.59 3.07
N GLU A 350 9.94 11.87 1.79
CA GLU A 350 10.78 12.80 1.03
C GLU A 350 10.69 14.23 1.60
N LYS A 351 9.51 14.70 2.02
CA LYS A 351 9.34 16.01 2.68
C LYS A 351 10.03 16.07 4.04
N SER A 352 9.99 15.00 4.84
CA SER A 352 10.65 14.94 6.14
C SER A 352 12.18 14.86 6.05
N GLY A 353 12.73 14.67 4.85
CA GLY A 353 14.17 14.59 4.60
C GLY A 353 14.73 13.17 4.71
N ASP A 354 13.89 12.17 5.03
CA ASP A 354 14.27 10.77 5.14
C ASP A 354 14.21 10.10 3.75
N TRP A 355 15.20 10.43 2.92
CA TRP A 355 15.29 9.91 1.56
C TRP A 355 15.54 8.40 1.54
N GLN A 356 16.25 7.85 2.53
CA GLN A 356 16.52 6.41 2.60
C GLN A 356 15.25 5.60 2.87
N ALA A 357 14.41 6.02 3.82
CA ALA A 357 13.12 5.38 4.05
C ALA A 357 12.19 5.51 2.84
N ALA A 358 12.23 6.64 2.12
CA ALA A 358 11.48 6.83 0.89
C ALA A 358 11.89 5.82 -0.19
N LEU A 359 13.19 5.60 -0.41
CA LEU A 359 13.69 4.62 -1.38
C LEU A 359 13.38 3.17 -0.98
N ARG A 360 13.45 2.83 0.31
CA ARG A 360 13.01 1.51 0.80
C ARG A 360 11.53 1.29 0.57
N LEU A 361 10.70 2.31 0.82
CA LEU A 361 9.27 2.23 0.53
C LEU A 361 9.01 2.04 -0.97
N TRP A 362 9.79 2.72 -1.82
CA TRP A 362 9.73 2.57 -3.27
C TRP A 362 9.96 1.11 -3.68
N GLN A 363 11.11 0.52 -3.32
CA GLN A 363 11.47 -0.86 -3.64
C GLN A 363 10.41 -1.88 -3.18
N LEU A 364 9.80 -1.66 -2.01
CA LEU A 364 8.85 -2.60 -1.42
C LEU A 364 7.43 -2.47 -1.96
N ARG A 365 7.03 -1.33 -2.53
CA ARG A 365 5.62 -1.04 -2.84
C ARG A 365 5.36 -0.68 -4.29
N PHE A 366 6.36 -0.30 -5.05
CA PHE A 366 6.20 0.14 -6.43
C PHE A 366 6.90 -0.80 -7.39
N GLU A 367 6.35 -0.94 -8.59
CA GLU A 367 6.98 -1.72 -9.64
C GLU A 367 8.31 -1.07 -10.07
N PRO A 368 9.34 -1.88 -10.37
CA PRO A 368 10.60 -1.35 -10.85
C PRO A 368 10.40 -0.69 -12.22
N LEU A 369 11.02 0.47 -12.42
CA LEU A 369 10.99 1.19 -13.69
C LEU A 369 12.38 1.18 -14.32
N PRO A 370 12.52 0.97 -15.63
CA PRO A 370 13.82 0.89 -16.30
C PRO A 370 14.67 2.15 -16.14
N GLY A 371 14.05 3.33 -15.94
CA GLY A 371 14.77 4.59 -15.67
C GLY A 371 15.17 4.82 -14.21
N ILE A 372 14.64 4.05 -13.26
CA ILE A 372 15.03 4.09 -11.84
C ILE A 372 15.62 2.71 -11.51
N ARG A 373 16.90 2.54 -11.84
CA ARG A 373 17.59 1.25 -11.72
C ARG A 373 17.65 0.78 -10.27
N GLU A 374 17.40 -0.51 -10.06
CA GLU A 374 17.54 -1.14 -8.74
C GLU A 374 18.97 -1.04 -8.22
N SER A 375 19.98 -1.18 -9.09
CA SER A 375 21.40 -1.03 -8.73
C SER A 375 21.74 0.35 -8.15
N SER A 376 21.24 1.44 -8.73
CA SER A 376 21.42 2.79 -8.19
C SER A 376 20.72 2.98 -6.84
N MET A 377 19.60 2.29 -6.61
CA MET A 377 18.92 2.30 -5.31
C MET A 377 19.68 1.47 -4.27
N GLU A 378 20.21 0.31 -4.66
CA GLU A 378 21.04 -0.54 -3.79
C GLU A 378 22.33 0.17 -3.37
N GLU A 379 23.01 0.84 -4.31
CA GLU A 379 24.16 1.69 -4.04
C GLU A 379 23.82 2.75 -2.97
N LEU A 380 22.74 3.50 -3.15
CA LEU A 380 22.31 4.53 -2.19
C LEU A 380 21.87 3.97 -0.84
N LEU A 381 21.29 2.77 -0.82
CA LEU A 381 20.83 2.11 0.40
C LEU A 381 21.94 1.34 1.15
N SER A 382 23.06 1.06 0.49
CA SER A 382 24.27 0.49 1.09
C SER A 382 24.99 1.49 2.01
N VAL A 383 24.79 2.80 1.76
CA VAL A 383 25.35 3.86 2.60
C VAL A 383 24.71 3.78 4.00
N PRO A 384 25.52 3.66 5.08
CA PRO A 384 25.00 3.56 6.43
C PRO A 384 24.13 4.78 6.78
N HIS A 385 22.97 4.54 7.41
CA HIS A 385 22.07 5.61 7.84
C HIS A 385 22.81 6.54 8.82
N THR A 386 23.09 7.76 8.37
CA THR A 386 23.77 8.78 9.18
C THR A 386 22.85 9.44 10.21
N TYR A 387 21.54 9.20 10.15
CA TYR A 387 20.58 9.62 11.16
C TYR A 387 20.29 8.49 12.14
N ALA A 388 20.75 8.65 13.38
CA ALA A 388 20.29 7.87 14.51
C ALA A 388 18.76 8.05 14.66
N PRO A 389 17.96 6.97 14.69
CA PRO A 389 16.53 7.11 14.87
C PRO A 389 16.21 7.34 16.35
N THR A 390 16.18 8.60 16.78
CA THR A 390 15.41 9.00 17.97
C THR A 390 13.94 8.67 17.72
N SER A 391 13.41 7.68 18.45
CA SER A 391 12.00 7.40 18.77
C SER A 391 10.92 7.99 17.84
N SER A 392 10.97 7.75 16.52
CA SER A 392 9.94 8.19 15.57
C SER A 392 9.09 7.01 15.08
N TYR A 393 7.84 7.29 14.70
CA TYR A 393 6.95 6.27 14.15
C TYR A 393 7.48 5.72 12.82
N GLY A 394 8.07 6.57 11.97
CA GLY A 394 8.73 6.15 10.72
C GLY A 394 9.83 5.11 10.95
N ALA A 395 10.71 5.36 11.93
CA ALA A 395 11.77 4.41 12.29
C ALA A 395 11.24 3.11 12.92
N ALA A 396 10.16 3.18 13.71
CA ALA A 396 9.50 1.98 14.24
C ALA A 396 8.89 1.12 13.14
N VAL A 397 8.24 1.74 12.14
CA VAL A 397 7.69 1.04 10.97
C VAL A 397 8.82 0.42 10.13
N ALA A 398 9.92 1.14 9.89
CA ALA A 398 11.07 0.63 9.16
C ALA A 398 11.71 -0.57 9.87
N ARG A 399 11.93 -0.50 11.19
CA ARG A 399 12.43 -1.62 12.00
C ARG A 399 11.49 -2.83 11.97
N ASN A 400 10.18 -2.61 12.13
CA ASN A 400 9.19 -3.68 12.05
C ASN A 400 9.12 -4.29 10.65
N SER A 401 9.34 -3.50 9.60
CA SER A 401 9.46 -4.02 8.24
C SER A 401 10.74 -4.85 8.08
N ALA A 402 11.87 -4.37 8.59
CA ALA A 402 13.18 -5.05 8.55
C ALA A 402 13.22 -6.36 9.36
N ARG A 403 12.39 -6.49 10.39
CA ARG A 403 12.24 -7.73 11.18
C ARG A 403 11.34 -8.79 10.54
N ARG A 404 10.57 -8.46 9.49
CA ARG A 404 9.73 -9.44 8.80
C ARG A 404 10.56 -10.33 7.88
N PRO A 405 10.34 -11.65 7.84
CA PRO A 405 10.98 -12.55 6.89
C PRO A 405 10.79 -12.05 5.45
N THR A 406 11.82 -12.14 4.61
CA THR A 406 11.81 -11.72 3.20
C THR A 406 10.63 -12.33 2.44
N MET A 407 10.33 -13.61 2.66
CA MET A 407 9.16 -14.31 2.08
C MET A 407 7.80 -13.64 2.36
N GLN A 408 7.63 -12.86 3.44
CA GLN A 408 6.37 -12.14 3.70
C GLN A 408 6.33 -10.75 3.05
N ARG A 409 7.47 -10.22 2.58
CA ARG A 409 7.57 -8.90 1.94
C ARG A 409 7.14 -8.93 0.48
N ASP A 410 7.42 -10.04 -0.20
CA ASP A 410 7.11 -10.24 -1.64
C ASP A 410 5.65 -10.60 -1.93
N VAL A 411 4.83 -10.80 -0.89
CA VAL A 411 3.43 -11.26 -1.00
C VAL A 411 2.47 -10.15 -1.44
N ARG A 412 2.86 -8.88 -1.34
CA ARG A 412 1.96 -7.78 -1.71
C ARG A 412 2.17 -7.37 -3.17
N PRO A 413 1.09 -7.25 -3.96
CA PRO A 413 1.21 -6.73 -5.32
C PRO A 413 1.89 -5.36 -5.27
N ARG A 414 2.94 -5.20 -6.07
CA ARG A 414 3.59 -3.91 -6.32
C ARG A 414 2.61 -3.03 -7.08
N ILE A 415 2.74 -1.73 -6.90
CA ILE A 415 1.83 -0.73 -7.43
C ILE A 415 2.51 -0.09 -8.64
N VAL A 416 1.80 -0.03 -9.77
CA VAL A 416 2.25 0.74 -10.93
C VAL A 416 2.46 2.20 -10.49
N PRO A 417 3.69 2.74 -10.60
CA PRO A 417 3.99 4.06 -10.08
C PRO A 417 3.33 5.16 -10.92
N THR A 418 2.71 6.12 -10.22
CA THR A 418 2.20 7.34 -10.84
C THR A 418 3.36 8.28 -11.19
N PRO A 419 3.19 9.22 -12.16
CA PRO A 419 4.25 10.17 -12.47
C PRO A 419 4.71 11.02 -11.27
N TYR A 420 3.76 11.28 -10.36
CA TYR A 420 4.04 11.98 -9.12
C TYR A 420 4.87 11.13 -8.14
N ALA A 421 4.64 9.83 -8.07
CA ALA A 421 5.46 8.90 -7.30
C ALA A 421 6.87 8.82 -7.88
N CYS A 422 7.01 8.68 -9.20
CA CYS A 422 8.32 8.69 -9.89
C CYS A 422 9.12 9.95 -9.58
N ALA A 423 8.51 11.13 -9.74
CA ALA A 423 9.16 12.40 -9.42
C ALA A 423 9.59 12.51 -7.95
N THR A 424 8.85 11.87 -7.04
CA THR A 424 9.18 11.86 -5.61
C THR A 424 10.33 10.91 -5.31
N ALA A 425 10.35 9.72 -5.91
CA ALA A 425 11.47 8.80 -5.80
C ALA A 425 12.76 9.41 -6.39
N LEU A 426 12.67 10.07 -7.54
CA LEU A 426 13.79 10.78 -8.15
C LEU A 426 14.32 11.90 -7.24
N ARG A 427 13.43 12.69 -6.61
CA ARG A 427 13.86 13.68 -5.60
C ARG A 427 14.59 13.03 -4.42
N ALA A 428 14.16 11.86 -3.97
CA ALA A 428 14.84 11.13 -2.90
C ALA A 428 16.22 10.62 -3.35
N MET A 429 16.34 10.04 -4.55
CA MET A 429 17.63 9.61 -5.11
C MET A 429 18.61 10.78 -5.29
N VAL A 430 18.13 11.87 -5.88
CA VAL A 430 18.92 13.09 -6.10
C VAL A 430 19.41 13.68 -4.77
N ARG A 431 18.60 13.58 -3.69
CA ARG A 431 19.05 13.96 -2.34
C ARG A 431 20.07 12.97 -1.77
N GLY A 432 19.91 11.68 -2.02
CA GLY A 432 20.84 10.63 -1.57
C GLY A 432 22.24 10.78 -2.16
N TYR A 433 22.34 11.03 -3.47
CA TYR A 433 23.63 11.31 -4.11
C TYR A 433 24.25 12.66 -3.68
N GLY A 434 23.46 13.57 -3.09
CA GLY A 434 23.95 14.86 -2.60
C GLY A 434 24.63 15.69 -3.70
N PRO A 435 25.78 16.36 -3.43
CA PRO A 435 26.47 17.19 -4.41
C PRO A 435 27.35 16.40 -5.41
N GLN A 436 27.20 15.09 -5.53
CA GLN A 436 28.01 14.25 -6.42
C GLN A 436 27.59 14.42 -7.89
N GLY A 437 28.20 15.37 -8.59
CA GLY A 437 27.83 15.71 -9.97
C GLY A 437 27.89 14.55 -10.98
N LYS A 438 28.89 13.66 -10.86
CA LYS A 438 29.05 12.52 -11.78
C LYS A 438 27.92 11.50 -11.66
N ALA A 439 27.57 11.11 -10.43
CA ALA A 439 26.50 10.15 -10.17
C ALA A 439 25.12 10.70 -10.56
N LEU A 440 24.86 11.98 -10.25
CA LEU A 440 23.65 12.67 -10.68
C LEU A 440 23.53 12.79 -12.21
N GLY A 441 24.65 13.04 -12.91
CA GLY A 441 24.69 13.08 -14.36
C GLY A 441 24.37 11.72 -14.98
N ALA A 442 24.97 10.65 -14.45
CA ALA A 442 24.68 9.28 -14.86
C ALA A 442 23.21 8.91 -14.65
N LEU A 443 22.66 9.20 -13.45
CA LEU A 443 21.24 8.98 -13.14
C LEU A 443 20.31 9.72 -14.11
N TYR A 444 20.60 10.99 -14.41
CA TYR A 444 19.84 11.77 -15.38
C TYR A 444 19.88 11.16 -16.79
N SER A 445 21.05 10.69 -17.22
CA SER A 445 21.22 9.99 -18.50
C SER A 445 20.46 8.67 -18.58
N ASP A 446 20.49 7.87 -17.52
CA ASP A 446 19.80 6.58 -17.47
C ASP A 446 18.28 6.77 -17.55
N ILE A 447 17.76 7.79 -16.87
CA ILE A 447 16.35 8.16 -16.97
C ILE A 447 16.01 8.56 -18.41
N LEU A 448 16.77 9.48 -19.01
CA LEU A 448 16.51 9.94 -20.38
C LEU A 448 16.48 8.80 -21.39
N LYS A 449 17.45 7.87 -21.31
CA LYS A 449 17.50 6.68 -22.18
C LYS A 449 16.28 5.77 -22.03
N ALA A 450 15.73 5.70 -20.82
CA ALA A 450 14.60 4.84 -20.49
C ALA A 450 13.24 5.56 -20.53
N MET A 451 13.19 6.87 -20.80
CA MET A 451 11.93 7.59 -20.88
C MET A 451 11.20 7.22 -22.16
N VAL A 452 9.91 6.92 -22.04
CA VAL A 452 8.98 6.75 -23.17
C VAL A 452 8.06 7.98 -23.20
N PRO A 453 7.84 8.64 -24.35
CA PRO A 453 6.88 9.74 -24.47
C PRO A 453 5.51 9.35 -23.92
N GLY A 454 4.94 10.18 -23.04
CA GLY A 454 3.67 9.89 -22.37
C GLY A 454 3.74 8.87 -21.21
N GLY A 455 4.90 8.27 -20.95
CA GLY A 455 5.14 7.37 -19.81
C GLY A 455 5.21 8.09 -18.46
N PRO A 456 5.23 7.33 -17.33
CA PRO A 456 5.21 7.92 -15.99
C PRO A 456 6.46 8.73 -15.64
N THR A 457 7.59 8.46 -16.32
CA THR A 457 8.85 9.21 -16.16
C THR A 457 8.93 10.44 -17.05
N ALA A 458 8.19 10.48 -18.17
CA ALA A 458 8.14 11.60 -19.11
C ALA A 458 7.21 12.71 -18.61
N THR A 459 7.53 13.30 -17.45
CA THR A 459 6.80 14.45 -16.90
C THR A 459 7.75 15.52 -16.42
N ALA A 460 7.34 16.79 -16.53
CA ALA A 460 8.09 17.94 -16.03
C ALA A 460 8.53 17.76 -14.55
N ALA A 461 7.75 17.05 -13.74
CA ALA A 461 8.07 16.75 -12.34
C ALA A 461 9.36 15.93 -12.16
N CYS A 462 9.65 15.03 -13.09
CA CYS A 462 10.84 14.18 -13.06
C CYS A 462 12.09 14.99 -13.41
N PHE A 463 12.01 15.89 -14.39
CA PHE A 463 13.08 16.84 -14.70
C PHE A 463 13.33 17.80 -13.53
N GLU A 464 12.25 18.35 -12.94
CA GLU A 464 12.32 19.26 -11.80
C GLU A 464 13.09 18.70 -10.60
N ALA A 465 13.12 17.37 -10.43
CA ALA A 465 13.87 16.73 -9.35
C ALA A 465 15.37 17.05 -9.39
N PHE A 466 15.95 17.26 -10.57
CA PHE A 466 17.38 17.51 -10.76
C PHE A 466 17.75 19.00 -10.67
N ILE A 467 16.83 19.92 -11.02
CA ILE A 467 17.13 21.37 -11.14
C ILE A 467 17.75 21.93 -9.85
N ALA A 468 17.20 21.56 -8.70
CA ALA A 468 17.64 22.08 -7.41
C ALA A 468 19.06 21.62 -7.03
N MET A 469 19.46 20.40 -7.38
CA MET A 469 20.82 19.90 -7.11
C MET A 469 21.80 20.31 -8.21
N ALA A 470 21.42 20.21 -9.48
CA ALA A 470 22.28 20.60 -10.60
C ALA A 470 22.75 22.05 -10.47
N SER A 471 21.84 22.96 -10.12
CA SER A 471 22.17 24.37 -9.86
C SER A 471 22.94 24.64 -8.56
N ARG A 472 23.04 23.67 -7.64
CA ARG A 472 23.87 23.79 -6.42
C ARG A 472 25.29 23.28 -6.64
N VAL A 473 25.44 22.19 -7.40
CA VAL A 473 26.74 21.59 -7.71
C VAL A 473 27.58 22.53 -8.57
N ASP A 474 27.00 23.08 -9.64
CA ASP A 474 27.69 24.02 -10.51
C ASP A 474 26.70 25.05 -11.10
N ALA A 475 26.44 26.11 -10.33
CA ALA A 475 25.51 27.17 -10.71
C ALA A 475 25.93 27.88 -12.01
N LYS A 476 27.24 28.09 -12.22
CA LYS A 476 27.76 28.82 -13.39
C LYS A 476 27.53 28.01 -14.67
N ARG A 477 27.90 26.72 -14.64
CA ARG A 477 27.69 25.84 -15.79
C ARG A 477 26.22 25.58 -16.06
N PHE A 478 25.41 25.36 -15.02
CA PHE A 478 23.98 25.09 -15.16
C PHE A 478 23.25 26.20 -15.94
N LEU A 479 23.69 27.45 -15.80
CA LEU A 479 23.08 28.63 -16.42
C LEU A 479 23.72 29.05 -17.76
N SER A 480 24.93 28.55 -18.06
CA SER A 480 25.66 28.91 -19.26
C SER A 480 24.93 28.43 -20.53
N GLN A 481 24.66 29.36 -21.45
CA GLN A 481 24.05 29.07 -22.76
C GLN A 481 24.97 28.26 -23.66
N ASN A 482 26.28 28.49 -23.55
CA ASN A 482 27.29 27.83 -24.38
C ASN A 482 27.76 26.50 -23.79
N ALA A 483 27.36 26.19 -22.55
CA ALA A 483 27.70 24.93 -21.92
C ALA A 483 26.81 23.82 -22.49
N GLN A 484 27.40 23.01 -23.37
CA GLN A 484 26.80 21.77 -23.85
C GLN A 484 27.22 20.59 -22.99
N ARG A 485 26.38 19.56 -23.00
CA ARG A 485 26.67 18.28 -22.35
C ARG A 485 27.53 17.45 -23.30
N GLN A 486 28.81 17.27 -22.96
CA GLN A 486 29.77 16.50 -23.76
C GLN A 486 29.78 15.00 -23.38
N HIS A 487 29.49 14.68 -22.12
CA HIS A 487 29.47 13.30 -21.62
C HIS A 487 28.20 12.98 -20.84
N THR A 488 27.81 11.70 -20.85
CA THR A 488 26.65 11.17 -20.10
C THR A 488 26.80 11.32 -18.59
N SER A 489 28.01 11.39 -18.06
CA SER A 489 28.29 11.63 -16.64
C SER A 489 28.21 13.11 -16.24
N GLN A 490 28.06 14.04 -17.19
CA GLN A 490 27.92 15.45 -16.88
C GLN A 490 26.47 15.81 -16.55
N LEU A 491 26.29 16.69 -15.58
CA LEU A 491 24.98 17.24 -15.21
C LEU A 491 24.37 18.03 -16.36
N PRO A 492 23.03 18.00 -16.53
CA PRO A 492 22.37 18.80 -17.55
C PRO A 492 22.39 20.29 -17.18
N THR A 493 22.38 21.15 -18.19
CA THR A 493 22.19 22.59 -18.04
C THR A 493 20.70 22.93 -18.07
N MET A 494 20.31 24.13 -17.63
CA MET A 494 18.94 24.61 -17.77
C MET A 494 18.42 24.48 -19.20
N TRP A 495 19.28 24.82 -20.17
CA TRP A 495 18.95 24.81 -21.60
C TRP A 495 18.86 23.39 -22.16
N SER A 496 19.78 22.48 -21.76
CA SER A 496 19.68 21.09 -22.17
C SER A 496 18.44 20.42 -21.60
N MET A 497 18.07 20.70 -20.33
CA MET A 497 16.83 20.17 -19.75
C MET A 497 15.59 20.66 -20.49
N LEU A 498 15.55 21.93 -20.93
CA LEU A 498 14.44 22.45 -21.72
C LEU A 498 14.36 21.78 -23.10
N ALA A 499 15.50 21.52 -23.74
CA ALA A 499 15.57 20.78 -25.00
C ALA A 499 15.10 19.33 -24.81
N ASP A 500 15.58 18.64 -23.76
CA ASP A 500 15.19 17.28 -23.41
C ASP A 500 13.69 17.21 -23.11
N MET A 501 13.16 18.17 -22.34
CA MET A 501 11.73 18.26 -22.06
C MET A 501 10.89 18.39 -23.34
N ARG A 502 11.35 19.22 -24.30
CA ARG A 502 10.69 19.39 -25.60
C ARG A 502 10.76 18.13 -26.44
N ALA A 503 11.92 17.46 -26.48
CA ALA A 503 12.11 16.20 -27.21
C ALA A 503 11.19 15.10 -26.67
N MET A 504 10.93 15.08 -25.36
CA MET A 504 10.03 14.14 -24.70
C MET A 504 8.55 14.54 -24.72
N GLY A 505 8.19 15.63 -25.40
CA GLY A 505 6.80 16.12 -25.48
C GLY A 505 6.26 16.69 -24.16
N THR A 506 7.14 17.10 -23.24
CA THR A 506 6.76 17.64 -21.93
C THR A 506 6.84 19.16 -21.90
N ILE A 507 5.78 19.80 -21.37
CA ILE A 507 5.70 21.26 -21.29
C ILE A 507 6.19 21.73 -19.91
N PRO A 508 7.10 22.74 -19.83
CA PRO A 508 7.52 23.34 -18.56
C PRO A 508 6.34 23.93 -17.79
N ARG A 509 6.29 23.67 -16.49
CA ARG A 509 5.23 24.14 -15.60
C ARG A 509 5.67 25.42 -14.89
N ALA A 510 4.72 26.12 -14.26
CA ALA A 510 5.03 27.26 -13.38
C ALA A 510 6.08 26.91 -12.31
N THR A 511 6.05 25.68 -11.79
CA THR A 511 7.04 25.13 -10.86
C THR A 511 8.44 25.00 -11.48
N THR A 512 8.53 24.55 -12.74
CA THR A 512 9.80 24.44 -13.47
C THR A 512 10.47 25.80 -13.60
N TRP A 513 9.71 26.81 -14.03
CA TRP A 513 10.20 28.19 -14.13
C TRP A 513 10.57 28.78 -12.78
N THR A 514 9.81 28.47 -11.73
CA THR A 514 10.14 28.89 -10.37
C THR A 514 11.49 28.31 -9.92
N LEU A 515 11.78 27.04 -10.24
CA LEU A 515 13.07 26.42 -9.92
C LEU A 515 14.23 27.00 -10.74
N PHE A 516 14.00 27.37 -12.01
CA PHE A 516 14.99 28.08 -12.81
C PHE A 516 15.26 29.50 -12.31
N LEU A 517 14.23 30.25 -11.93
CA LEU A 517 14.40 31.56 -11.30
C LEU A 517 15.20 31.43 -9.98
N GLN A 518 14.91 30.41 -9.17
CA GLN A 518 15.70 30.12 -7.98
C GLN A 518 17.16 29.79 -8.31
N ALA A 519 17.43 29.04 -9.39
CA ALA A 519 18.78 28.76 -9.86
C ALA A 519 19.51 30.05 -10.27
N LEU A 520 18.86 30.95 -11.00
CA LEU A 520 19.40 32.27 -11.37
C LEU A 520 19.76 33.11 -10.15
N LEU A 521 18.97 33.04 -9.07
CA LEU A 521 19.24 33.78 -7.83
C LEU A 521 20.37 33.19 -6.99
N ARG A 522 20.74 31.92 -7.19
CA ARG A 522 21.90 31.30 -6.52
C ARG A 522 23.21 31.89 -7.03
N ASP A 523 23.26 32.28 -8.31
CA ASP A 523 24.43 32.94 -8.89
C ASP A 523 24.56 34.40 -8.38
N PRO A 524 25.75 34.84 -7.91
CA PRO A 524 26.00 36.23 -7.50
C PRO A 524 26.07 37.27 -8.63
N THR A 525 26.14 36.86 -9.89
CA THR A 525 26.36 37.78 -11.02
C THR A 525 25.17 38.72 -11.25
N ARG A 526 25.47 39.95 -11.69
CA ARG A 526 24.44 40.97 -11.95
C ARG A 526 23.59 40.64 -13.19
N ALA A 527 24.16 39.91 -14.14
CA ALA A 527 23.49 39.46 -15.36
C ALA A 527 22.30 38.52 -15.05
N HIS A 528 22.52 37.49 -14.22
CA HIS A 528 21.48 36.53 -13.86
C HIS A 528 20.38 37.15 -12.99
N TRP A 529 20.71 38.12 -12.12
CA TRP A 529 19.69 38.91 -11.43
C TRP A 529 18.79 39.71 -12.39
N ARG A 530 19.37 40.37 -13.40
CA ARG A 530 18.60 41.09 -14.44
C ARG A 530 17.73 40.13 -15.26
N MET A 531 18.23 38.93 -15.54
CA MET A 531 17.47 37.91 -16.26
C MET A 531 16.31 37.37 -15.42
N ALA A 532 16.54 37.06 -14.15
CA ALA A 532 15.49 36.63 -13.22
C ALA A 532 14.38 37.66 -13.09
N LEU A 533 14.72 38.96 -12.99
CA LEU A 533 13.73 40.03 -12.96
C LEU A 533 12.96 40.17 -14.28
N ARG A 534 13.62 40.05 -15.43
CA ARG A 534 12.94 40.09 -16.74
C ARG A 534 11.93 38.95 -16.87
N LEU A 535 12.35 37.72 -16.57
CA LEU A 535 11.48 36.56 -16.61
C LEU A 535 10.32 36.67 -15.61
N LEU A 536 10.60 37.10 -14.38
CA LEU A 536 9.55 37.31 -13.38
C LEU A 536 8.55 38.38 -13.83
N ARG A 537 9.00 39.47 -14.46
CA ARG A 537 8.11 40.50 -15.02
C ARG A 537 7.23 39.97 -16.14
N HIS A 538 7.77 39.14 -17.04
CA HIS A 538 6.98 38.50 -18.09
C HIS A 538 5.92 37.55 -17.51
N MET A 539 6.24 36.84 -16.42
CA MET A 539 5.27 36.00 -15.70
C MET A 539 4.20 36.80 -14.94
N THR A 540 4.43 38.09 -14.67
CA THR A 540 3.43 38.99 -14.03
C THR A 540 2.57 39.77 -15.03
N SER A 541 3.08 40.00 -16.24
CA SER A 541 2.40 40.84 -17.24
C SER A 541 1.44 40.08 -18.16
N THR A 542 1.38 38.74 -18.09
CA THR A 542 0.46 37.94 -18.90
C THR A 542 -0.98 38.03 -18.34
N VAL A 543 -1.74 39.00 -18.81
CA VAL A 543 -3.20 39.04 -18.66
C VAL A 543 -3.80 37.94 -19.55
N PRO A 544 -4.63 37.02 -19.04
CA PRO A 544 -5.28 36.02 -19.88
C PRO A 544 -6.43 36.69 -20.65
N THR A 545 -6.26 36.93 -21.94
CA THR A 545 -7.38 37.26 -22.83
C THR A 545 -8.20 35.98 -23.09
N PRO A 546 -9.53 36.00 -22.89
CA PRO A 546 -10.38 34.79 -22.99
C PRO A 546 -10.60 34.27 -24.43
N SER A 547 -9.96 34.84 -25.44
CA SER A 547 -10.17 34.50 -26.86
C SER A 547 -8.96 33.85 -27.57
N ALA A 548 -7.87 33.53 -26.86
CA ALA A 548 -6.71 32.93 -27.50
C ALA A 548 -6.94 31.42 -27.77
N THR A 549 -7.13 31.08 -29.05
CA THR A 549 -7.09 29.71 -29.58
C THR A 549 -5.79 28.99 -29.19
N PRO A 550 -5.82 27.66 -29.02
CA PRO A 550 -4.77 26.87 -28.36
C PRO A 550 -3.47 26.67 -29.18
N SER A 551 -3.20 27.48 -30.19
CA SER A 551 -2.10 27.28 -31.15
C SER A 551 -0.87 28.18 -30.96
N SER A 552 -0.78 29.01 -29.91
CA SER A 552 0.41 29.84 -29.67
C SER A 552 1.40 29.19 -28.68
N PRO A 553 2.68 28.95 -29.05
CA PRO A 553 3.59 28.07 -28.33
C PRO A 553 4.29 28.67 -27.08
N ALA A 554 3.90 29.86 -26.59
CA ALA A 554 4.62 30.46 -25.46
C ALA A 554 3.78 31.40 -24.57
N THR A 555 2.65 30.92 -24.05
CA THR A 555 2.01 31.61 -22.90
C THR A 555 2.84 31.35 -21.65
N TRP A 556 3.56 32.38 -21.17
CA TRP A 556 4.34 32.28 -19.94
C TRP A 556 3.41 32.01 -18.74
N PRO A 557 3.74 31.04 -17.88
CA PRO A 557 2.91 30.75 -16.72
C PRO A 557 2.92 31.93 -15.75
N ARG A 558 1.77 32.24 -15.16
CA ARG A 558 1.66 33.33 -14.18
C ARG A 558 2.53 33.05 -12.95
N ALA A 559 3.17 34.09 -12.43
CA ALA A 559 3.87 34.01 -11.15
C ALA A 559 2.87 33.68 -10.03
N THR A 560 3.19 32.71 -9.18
CA THR A 560 2.34 32.34 -8.03
C THR A 560 2.95 32.88 -6.75
N ARG A 561 2.17 32.96 -5.66
CA ARG A 561 2.71 33.21 -4.32
C ARG A 561 3.84 32.23 -3.94
N GLY A 562 3.74 30.99 -4.41
CA GLY A 562 4.81 29.97 -4.30
C GLY A 562 6.11 30.37 -5.00
N THR A 563 6.00 31.07 -6.14
CA THR A 563 7.15 31.60 -6.88
C THR A 563 7.87 32.67 -6.05
N TYR A 564 7.15 33.69 -5.58
CA TYR A 564 7.73 34.76 -4.76
C TYR A 564 8.37 34.24 -3.46
N THR A 565 7.65 33.41 -2.71
CA THR A 565 8.15 32.81 -1.46
C THR A 565 9.41 31.97 -1.70
N GLY A 566 9.46 31.20 -2.79
CA GLY A 566 10.64 30.44 -3.18
C GLY A 566 11.86 31.30 -3.49
N LEU A 567 11.67 32.44 -4.18
CA LEU A 567 12.76 33.38 -4.48
C LEU A 567 13.26 34.09 -3.21
N LEU A 568 12.35 34.53 -2.35
CA LEU A 568 12.70 35.16 -1.08
C LEU A 568 13.50 34.20 -0.19
N HIS A 569 13.08 32.93 -0.12
CA HIS A 569 13.80 31.91 0.64
C HIS A 569 15.23 31.66 0.11
N VAL A 570 15.46 31.73 -1.22
CA VAL A 570 16.83 31.66 -1.77
C VAL A 570 17.67 32.88 -1.35
N LEU A 571 17.09 34.09 -1.37
CA LEU A 571 17.80 35.30 -0.96
C LEU A 571 18.13 35.32 0.54
N GLN A 572 17.23 34.81 1.38
CA GLN A 572 17.42 34.71 2.84
C GLN A 572 18.58 33.77 3.22
N ARG A 573 18.86 32.74 2.41
CA ARG A 573 19.99 31.83 2.64
C ARG A 573 21.36 32.42 2.26
N ARG A 574 21.38 33.56 1.57
CA ARG A 574 22.64 34.27 1.22
C ARG A 574 23.06 35.15 2.39
N ARG A 575 24.37 35.39 2.53
CA ARG A 575 24.87 36.36 3.51
C ARG A 575 24.16 37.72 3.33
N PRO A 576 23.64 38.32 4.41
CA PRO A 576 22.92 39.59 4.32
C PRO A 576 23.90 40.70 3.94
N THR A 577 23.72 41.25 2.75
CA THR A 577 24.46 42.40 2.21
C THR A 577 23.46 43.48 1.81
N ALA A 578 23.90 44.73 1.67
CA ALA A 578 23.05 45.80 1.16
C ALA A 578 22.37 45.42 -0.17
N ARG A 579 23.09 44.67 -1.03
CA ARG A 579 22.59 44.14 -2.29
C ARG A 579 21.48 43.10 -2.11
N THR A 580 21.67 42.08 -1.27
CA THR A 580 20.62 41.05 -1.06
C THR A 580 19.39 41.63 -0.37
N ARG A 581 19.55 42.59 0.54
CA ARG A 581 18.43 43.36 1.14
C ARG A 581 17.66 44.15 0.08
N ARG A 582 18.35 44.83 -0.84
CA ARG A 582 17.71 45.54 -1.97
C ARG A 582 16.95 44.58 -2.88
N GLN A 583 17.55 43.44 -3.23
CA GLN A 583 16.90 42.41 -4.04
C GLN A 583 15.64 41.85 -3.36
N HIS A 584 15.71 41.58 -2.06
CA HIS A 584 14.56 41.14 -1.26
C HIS A 584 13.42 42.17 -1.31
N ARG A 585 13.71 43.46 -1.09
CA ARG A 585 12.71 44.54 -1.18
C ARG A 585 12.05 44.62 -2.57
N VAL A 586 12.82 44.41 -3.65
CA VAL A 586 12.28 44.43 -5.02
C VAL A 586 11.28 43.29 -5.23
N ILE A 587 11.61 42.07 -4.79
CA ILE A 587 10.71 40.92 -4.92
C ILE A 587 9.44 41.12 -4.07
N CYS A 588 9.56 41.62 -2.84
CA CYS A 588 8.39 41.93 -2.00
C CYS A 588 7.46 42.97 -2.67
N LYS A 589 8.02 44.03 -3.25
CA LYS A 589 7.21 45.04 -3.99
C LYS A 589 6.51 44.45 -5.21
N MET A 590 7.13 43.51 -5.91
CA MET A 590 6.50 42.82 -7.04
C MET A 590 5.37 41.90 -6.55
N GLN A 591 5.58 41.17 -5.46
CA GLN A 591 4.53 40.33 -4.86
C GLN A 591 3.31 41.16 -4.44
N GLN A 592 3.53 42.28 -3.75
CA GLN A 592 2.44 43.18 -3.33
C GLN A 592 1.64 43.69 -4.52
N ARG A 593 2.30 44.17 -5.58
CA ARG A 593 1.61 44.64 -6.79
C ARG A 593 0.77 43.55 -7.46
N ASP A 594 1.27 42.32 -7.49
CA ASP A 594 0.57 41.19 -8.09
C ASP A 594 -0.65 40.78 -7.23
N GLU A 595 -0.52 40.81 -5.90
CA GLU A 595 -1.62 40.62 -4.93
C GLU A 595 -2.70 41.72 -5.08
N ASP A 596 -2.29 42.99 -5.20
CA ASP A 596 -3.19 44.13 -5.42
C ASP A 596 -3.96 44.05 -6.75
N THR A 597 -3.34 43.48 -7.80
CA THR A 597 -4.03 43.24 -9.08
C THR A 597 -4.97 42.05 -9.08
N THR A 598 -4.85 41.11 -8.12
CA THR A 598 -5.77 39.97 -7.99
C THR A 598 -6.99 40.26 -7.13
N ASP A 599 -6.92 41.23 -6.22
CA ASP A 599 -8.00 41.55 -5.27
C ASP A 599 -8.96 42.65 -5.78
N ARG A 600 -8.74 43.21 -6.98
CA ARG A 600 -9.77 44.01 -7.66
C ARG A 600 -10.78 43.05 -8.33
N PRO A 601 -12.03 42.95 -7.85
CA PRO A 601 -13.06 42.28 -8.63
C PRO A 601 -13.18 43.02 -9.97
N ASN A 602 -13.29 42.28 -11.06
CA ASN A 602 -13.59 42.86 -12.37
C ASN A 602 -14.87 43.69 -12.24
N GLU A 603 -14.75 45.01 -12.35
CA GLU A 603 -15.84 45.89 -12.77
C GLU A 603 -16.16 45.67 -14.26
#